data_AF-A0A498M589-F1
#
_entry.id   AF-A0A498M589-F1
#
_cell.length_a   1.000
_cell.length_b   1.000
_cell.length_c   1.000
_cell.angle_alpha   90.00
_cell.angle_beta   90.00
_cell.angle_gamma   90.00
#
_symmetry.space_group_name_H-M   'P 1'
#
loop_
_entity.id
_entity.type
_entity.pdbx_description
1 polymer ?
#
loop_
_entity_poly.entity_id
_entity_poly.type
_entity_poly.pdbx_seq_one_letter_code
_entity_poly.pdbx_strand_id
1 'polypeptide(L)'
;MSDVGLFHLLQLQRKQKNMCNLTLCVLLFLTCSCLSLASCPAQCWCEATVVKCVNQNLRSIPQPLPENITELNVSGNDIWNLDNESFPRPLEHLTHLYASGSQVEQLDSMVFKNLPSLRLLDLSNNRISQFSVEAFPEDNKIDILNLSKSLYNHSYIGVFADLFKHSLTKVSHLDLSNNDLVLLPEGIFTSLSDLTVLDLRNNSLVTIRNDTFWNLALQMLDLRDNALKVLHNVTLEKLSSIPDLQVSLAGNPWRCDCNIEDMLIWLERHQVVVDRLNLTCAGPAELKNVPLLHLEQSQLSCWSNAGDALNRALEPSYVFLGMVLALIGVIFLLVLYLNRKGIKRWMYNIRDACRDHMEGYHYRYEISTDPRLANLSLNSDV
;
A
#
# COMPACT_ATOMS: atom_id res chain seq x y z
N MET A 1 -27.69 -69.38 75.93
CA MET A 1 -26.30 -69.02 75.59
C MET A 1 -25.88 -70.00 74.52
N SER A 2 -25.91 -69.70 73.22
CA SER A 2 -25.06 -68.72 72.54
C SER A 2 -25.62 -68.46 71.13
N ASP A 3 -26.47 -67.44 70.98
CA ASP A 3 -27.00 -67.03 69.66
C ASP A 3 -26.98 -65.50 69.48
N VAL A 4 -26.07 -64.83 70.21
CA VAL A 4 -25.83 -63.38 70.13
C VAL A 4 -24.52 -63.09 69.34
N GLY A 5 -23.71 -64.11 69.05
CA GLY A 5 -22.44 -63.96 68.32
C GLY A 5 -22.58 -63.93 66.79
N LEU A 6 -23.58 -64.62 66.21
CA LEU A 6 -23.70 -64.76 64.76
C LEU A 6 -24.29 -63.49 64.10
N PHE A 7 -25.18 -62.79 64.81
CA PHE A 7 -25.78 -61.54 64.31
C PHE A 7 -24.78 -60.38 64.31
N HIS A 8 -23.82 -60.38 65.23
CA HIS A 8 -22.76 -59.37 65.30
C HIS A 8 -21.68 -59.58 64.20
N LEU A 9 -21.39 -60.84 63.85
CA LEU A 9 -20.49 -61.20 62.73
C LEU A 9 -21.08 -60.86 61.35
N LEU A 10 -22.39 -61.05 61.15
CA LEU A 10 -23.07 -60.68 59.90
C LEU A 10 -23.20 -59.15 59.71
N GLN A 11 -23.36 -58.39 60.79
CA GLN A 11 -23.33 -56.91 60.76
C GLN A 11 -21.93 -56.35 60.47
N LEU A 12 -20.88 -56.98 61.02
CA LEU A 12 -19.48 -56.60 60.74
C LEU A 12 -19.08 -56.93 59.29
N GLN A 13 -19.48 -58.09 58.74
CA GLN A 13 -19.22 -58.41 57.33
C GLN A 13 -19.99 -57.51 56.34
N ARG A 14 -21.21 -57.06 56.67
CA ARG A 14 -21.97 -56.10 55.84
C ARG A 14 -21.35 -54.70 55.85
N LYS A 15 -20.81 -54.25 57.00
CA LYS A 15 -20.03 -53.01 57.11
C LYS A 15 -18.69 -53.10 56.38
N GLN A 16 -18.02 -54.25 56.39
CA GLN A 16 -16.75 -54.47 55.68
C GLN A 16 -16.92 -54.53 54.15
N LYS A 17 -18.03 -55.11 53.65
CA LYS A 17 -18.35 -55.14 52.22
C LYS A 17 -18.70 -53.75 51.65
N ASN A 18 -19.38 -52.91 52.45
CA ASN A 18 -19.68 -51.53 52.07
C ASN A 18 -18.47 -50.58 52.22
N MET A 19 -17.59 -50.82 53.20
CA MET A 19 -16.30 -50.13 53.34
C MET A 19 -15.34 -50.46 52.20
N CYS A 20 -15.30 -51.72 51.74
CA CYS A 20 -14.42 -52.13 50.64
C CYS A 20 -14.88 -51.57 49.29
N ASN A 21 -16.19 -51.45 49.04
CA ASN A 21 -16.72 -50.75 47.87
C ASN A 21 -16.51 -49.23 47.92
N LEU A 22 -16.58 -48.62 49.11
CA LEU A 22 -16.32 -47.18 49.25
C LEU A 22 -14.83 -46.87 49.12
N THR A 23 -13.93 -47.70 49.67
CA THR A 23 -12.48 -47.54 49.48
C THR A 23 -12.03 -47.91 48.08
N LEU A 24 -12.66 -48.88 47.41
CA LEU A 24 -12.37 -49.21 46.00
C LEU A 24 -12.91 -48.13 45.05
N CYS A 25 -14.08 -47.53 45.34
CA CYS A 25 -14.55 -46.33 44.65
C CYS A 25 -13.65 -45.13 44.94
N VAL A 26 -13.24 -44.89 46.19
CA VAL A 26 -12.34 -43.78 46.56
C VAL A 26 -10.93 -44.01 45.99
N LEU A 27 -10.45 -45.25 45.86
CA LEU A 27 -9.23 -45.59 45.14
C LEU A 27 -9.41 -45.44 43.62
N LEU A 28 -10.55 -45.79 43.03
CA LEU A 28 -10.89 -45.49 41.63
C LEU A 28 -11.04 -43.98 41.37
N PHE A 29 -11.47 -43.21 42.36
CA PHE A 29 -11.52 -41.74 42.33
C PHE A 29 -10.15 -41.09 42.62
N LEU A 30 -9.26 -41.73 43.39
CA LEU A 30 -7.89 -41.27 43.67
C LEU A 30 -6.87 -41.74 42.62
N THR A 31 -7.14 -42.81 41.87
CA THR A 31 -6.39 -43.22 40.67
C THR A 31 -7.01 -42.66 39.39
N CYS A 32 -8.06 -41.84 39.51
CA CYS A 32 -8.27 -40.76 38.56
C CYS A 32 -7.35 -39.58 38.93
N SER A 33 -6.07 -39.89 39.20
CA SER A 33 -4.99 -38.95 38.91
C SER A 33 -5.19 -38.58 37.46
N CYS A 34 -5.74 -37.40 37.22
CA CYS A 34 -5.97 -36.83 35.92
C CYS A 34 -4.82 -37.24 35.01
N LEU A 35 -5.06 -38.18 34.09
CA LEU A 35 -4.56 -37.96 32.75
C LEU A 35 -4.97 -36.54 32.46
N SER A 36 -4.02 -35.64 32.23
CA SER A 36 -4.34 -34.29 31.79
C SER A 36 -5.12 -34.45 30.49
N LEU A 37 -6.44 -34.56 30.61
CA LEU A 37 -7.37 -34.25 29.57
C LEU A 37 -7.01 -32.81 29.27
N ALA A 38 -6.18 -32.65 28.24
CA ALA A 38 -5.81 -31.37 27.69
C ALA A 38 -7.11 -30.61 27.56
N SER A 39 -7.34 -29.70 28.51
CA SER A 39 -8.67 -29.16 28.71
C SER A 39 -8.89 -28.24 27.54
N CYS A 40 -9.83 -28.61 26.68
CA CYS A 40 -10.17 -27.78 25.53
C CYS A 40 -10.62 -26.41 26.04
N PRO A 41 -10.14 -25.29 25.45
CA PRO A 41 -10.58 -23.98 25.90
C PRO A 41 -12.10 -23.85 25.78
N ALA A 42 -12.70 -23.07 26.69
CA ALA A 42 -14.13 -22.80 26.64
C ALA A 42 -14.49 -22.16 25.28
N GLN A 43 -15.63 -22.56 24.71
CA GLN A 43 -16.12 -22.12 23.38
C GLN A 43 -15.31 -22.65 22.19
N CYS A 44 -14.31 -23.50 22.42
CA CYS A 44 -13.55 -24.14 21.37
C CYS A 44 -13.94 -25.62 21.20
N TRP A 45 -13.64 -26.13 20.00
CA TRP A 45 -13.69 -27.55 19.69
C TRP A 45 -12.27 -28.07 19.50
N CYS A 46 -11.96 -29.19 20.16
CA CYS A 46 -10.65 -29.81 20.10
C CYS A 46 -10.78 -31.22 19.52
N GLU A 47 -9.96 -31.52 18.52
CA GLU A 47 -9.85 -32.83 17.88
C GLU A 47 -8.38 -33.21 17.76
N ALA A 48 -7.98 -34.29 18.44
CA ALA A 48 -6.58 -34.70 18.58
C ALA A 48 -5.67 -33.54 19.07
N THR A 49 -4.83 -32.98 18.20
CA THR A 49 -3.90 -31.88 18.47
C THR A 49 -4.34 -30.55 17.85
N VAL A 50 -5.55 -30.49 17.31
CA VAL A 50 -6.13 -29.32 16.65
C VAL A 50 -7.13 -28.64 17.58
N VAL A 51 -7.03 -27.32 17.72
CA VAL A 51 -7.99 -26.50 18.47
C VAL A 51 -8.63 -25.49 17.54
N LYS A 52 -9.96 -25.55 17.42
CA LYS A 52 -10.76 -24.65 16.57
C LYS A 52 -11.72 -23.83 17.41
N CYS A 53 -11.61 -22.51 17.31
CA CYS A 53 -12.35 -21.52 18.06
C CYS A 53 -12.94 -20.46 17.11
N VAL A 54 -13.52 -20.89 15.99
CA VAL A 54 -13.91 -20.00 14.89
C VAL A 54 -15.25 -19.31 15.18
N ASN A 55 -15.36 -18.01 14.93
CA ASN A 55 -16.59 -17.21 15.09
C ASN A 55 -17.20 -17.30 16.50
N GLN A 56 -16.37 -17.20 17.54
CA GLN A 56 -16.79 -17.32 18.94
C GLN A 56 -16.82 -15.96 19.67
N ASN A 57 -16.60 -14.85 18.96
CA ASN A 57 -16.51 -13.49 19.52
C ASN A 57 -15.42 -13.38 20.62
N LEU A 58 -14.33 -14.13 20.46
CA LEU A 58 -13.21 -14.09 21.40
C LEU A 58 -12.48 -12.75 21.28
N ARG A 59 -12.07 -12.18 22.41
CA ARG A 59 -11.28 -10.93 22.45
C ARG A 59 -9.79 -11.16 22.66
N SER A 60 -9.41 -12.40 22.92
CA SER A 60 -8.04 -12.84 23.15
C SER A 60 -7.90 -14.32 22.78
N ILE A 61 -6.66 -14.79 22.68
CA ILE A 61 -6.37 -16.22 22.50
C ILE A 61 -6.92 -17.01 23.71
N PRO A 62 -7.75 -18.04 23.50
CA PRO A 62 -8.44 -18.72 24.58
C PRO A 62 -7.49 -19.64 25.35
N GLN A 63 -7.68 -19.70 26.68
CA GLN A 63 -6.85 -20.49 27.58
C GLN A 63 -7.71 -21.48 28.39
N PRO A 64 -7.15 -22.63 28.84
CA PRO A 64 -5.80 -23.13 28.54
C PRO A 64 -5.73 -23.81 27.16
N LEU A 65 -4.65 -23.57 26.40
CA LEU A 65 -4.37 -24.34 25.17
C LEU A 65 -3.72 -25.70 25.51
N PRO A 66 -4.03 -26.83 24.84
CA PRO A 66 -3.32 -28.11 24.98
C PRO A 66 -1.79 -28.01 24.76
N GLU A 67 -0.99 -28.79 25.50
CA GLU A 67 0.49 -28.76 25.35
C GLU A 67 0.97 -29.34 24.01
N ASN A 68 0.32 -30.41 23.55
CA ASN A 68 0.65 -31.08 22.28
C ASN A 68 -0.12 -30.47 21.09
N ILE A 69 -0.57 -29.22 21.21
CA ILE A 69 -1.28 -28.54 20.11
C ILE A 69 -0.37 -28.40 18.89
N THR A 70 -0.89 -28.77 17.72
CA THR A 70 -0.19 -28.63 16.43
C THR A 70 -0.80 -27.55 15.56
N GLU A 71 -2.09 -27.30 15.72
CA GLU A 71 -2.86 -26.30 14.97
C GLU A 71 -3.81 -25.55 15.90
N LEU A 72 -3.80 -24.22 15.80
CA LEU A 72 -4.73 -23.33 16.46
C LEU A 72 -5.45 -22.49 15.41
N ASN A 73 -6.78 -22.55 15.39
CA ASN A 73 -7.60 -21.73 14.53
C ASN A 73 -8.55 -20.86 15.38
N VAL A 74 -8.29 -19.55 15.39
CA VAL A 74 -9.06 -18.52 16.08
C VAL A 74 -9.63 -17.50 15.09
N SER A 75 -9.89 -17.92 13.85
CA SER A 75 -10.43 -17.04 12.81
C SER A 75 -11.82 -16.50 13.11
N GLY A 76 -12.11 -15.30 12.60
CA GLY A 76 -13.43 -14.66 12.71
C GLY A 76 -13.80 -14.23 14.14
N ASN A 77 -12.82 -13.87 14.95
CA ASN A 77 -13.02 -13.36 16.31
C ASN A 77 -12.76 -11.83 16.40
N ASP A 78 -12.70 -11.27 17.60
CA ASP A 78 -12.45 -9.85 17.87
C ASP A 78 -11.12 -9.64 18.62
N ILE A 79 -10.06 -10.28 18.14
CA ILE A 79 -8.72 -10.27 18.75
C ILE A 79 -7.94 -9.08 18.18
N TRP A 80 -8.11 -7.92 18.81
CA TRP A 80 -7.55 -6.65 18.31
C TRP A 80 -6.01 -6.56 18.42
N ASN A 81 -5.40 -7.18 19.44
CA ASN A 81 -3.95 -7.18 19.67
C ASN A 81 -3.45 -8.61 19.88
N LEU A 82 -2.28 -8.92 19.32
CA LEU A 82 -1.50 -10.11 19.64
C LEU A 82 -0.22 -9.67 20.36
N ASP A 83 -0.12 -10.06 21.62
CA ASP A 83 0.91 -9.62 22.57
C ASP A 83 1.62 -10.79 23.27
N ASN A 84 2.56 -10.47 24.16
CA ASN A 84 3.31 -11.45 24.93
C ASN A 84 2.42 -12.35 25.83
N GLU A 85 1.24 -11.88 26.24
CA GLU A 85 0.28 -12.63 27.05
C GLU A 85 -0.59 -13.57 26.21
N SER A 86 -0.64 -13.38 24.89
CA SER A 86 -1.41 -14.22 23.97
C SER A 86 -0.92 -15.68 23.95
N PHE A 87 0.39 -15.89 24.11
CA PHE A 87 1.03 -17.20 24.20
C PHE A 87 1.91 -17.29 25.46
N PRO A 88 1.32 -17.51 26.65
CA PRO A 88 2.02 -17.35 27.93
C PRO A 88 3.04 -18.48 28.22
N ARG A 89 3.03 -19.55 27.43
CA ARG A 89 3.93 -20.70 27.59
C ARG A 89 4.42 -21.23 26.24
N PRO A 90 5.61 -21.87 26.19
CA PRO A 90 6.11 -22.49 24.97
C PRO A 90 5.15 -23.56 24.44
N LEU A 91 4.80 -23.47 23.15
CA LEU A 91 4.02 -24.46 22.41
C LEU A 91 4.93 -25.11 21.36
N GLU A 92 5.75 -26.06 21.82
CA GLU A 92 6.83 -26.70 21.04
C GLU A 92 6.35 -27.38 19.74
N HIS A 93 5.07 -27.78 19.70
CA HIS A 93 4.49 -28.54 18.59
C HIS A 93 3.59 -27.69 17.68
N LEU A 94 3.28 -26.44 18.04
CA LEU A 94 2.37 -25.61 17.25
C LEU A 94 3.07 -25.21 15.94
N THR A 95 2.48 -25.63 14.82
CA THR A 95 3.03 -25.40 13.48
C THR A 95 2.14 -24.49 12.64
N HIS A 96 0.83 -24.47 12.92
CA HIS A 96 -0.17 -23.71 12.16
C HIS A 96 -0.98 -22.81 13.09
N LEU A 97 -0.98 -21.51 12.81
CA LEU A 97 -1.80 -20.53 13.50
C LEU A 97 -2.66 -19.77 12.49
N TYR A 98 -3.98 -19.91 12.62
CA TYR A 98 -4.96 -19.17 11.83
C TYR A 98 -5.65 -18.14 12.72
N ALA A 99 -5.45 -16.87 12.39
CA ALA A 99 -6.11 -15.71 13.02
C ALA A 99 -6.73 -14.78 11.96
N SER A 100 -7.15 -15.37 10.84
CA SER A 100 -7.80 -14.66 9.74
C SER A 100 -9.12 -14.03 10.17
N GLY A 101 -9.39 -12.79 9.75
CA GLY A 101 -10.68 -12.14 10.00
C GLY A 101 -10.92 -11.74 11.45
N SER A 102 -9.87 -11.67 12.27
CA SER A 102 -9.98 -11.48 13.72
C SER A 102 -9.87 -10.02 14.19
N GLN A 103 -9.92 -9.06 13.25
CA GLN A 103 -9.75 -7.62 13.51
C GLN A 103 -8.41 -7.26 14.16
N VAL A 104 -7.35 -8.03 13.90
CA VAL A 104 -6.00 -7.74 14.44
C VAL A 104 -5.51 -6.40 13.89
N GLU A 105 -5.18 -5.47 14.79
CA GLU A 105 -4.63 -4.15 14.46
C GLU A 105 -3.15 -4.04 14.78
N GLN A 106 -2.68 -4.77 15.80
CA GLN A 106 -1.32 -4.65 16.35
C GLN A 106 -0.70 -6.02 16.63
N LEU A 107 0.59 -6.14 16.35
CA LEU A 107 1.44 -7.26 16.73
C LEU A 107 2.66 -6.74 17.48
N ASP A 108 2.74 -7.05 18.77
CA ASP A 108 3.80 -6.57 19.66
C ASP A 108 5.12 -7.33 19.48
N SER A 109 6.20 -6.80 20.05
CA SER A 109 7.51 -7.46 20.03
C SER A 109 7.47 -8.82 20.74
N MET A 110 8.18 -9.79 20.18
CA MET A 110 8.34 -11.15 20.71
C MET A 110 7.02 -11.93 20.92
N VAL A 111 5.90 -11.51 20.34
CA VAL A 111 4.60 -12.21 20.45
C VAL A 111 4.68 -13.69 20.06
N PHE A 112 5.52 -14.03 19.07
CA PHE A 112 5.68 -15.41 18.60
C PHE A 112 6.88 -16.14 19.20
N LYS A 113 7.56 -15.57 20.21
CA LYS A 113 8.74 -16.19 20.85
C LYS A 113 8.45 -17.58 21.41
N ASN A 114 7.25 -17.79 21.94
CA ASN A 114 6.85 -19.07 22.54
C ASN A 114 6.33 -20.08 21.50
N LEU A 115 6.48 -19.81 20.20
CA LEU A 115 6.04 -20.68 19.11
C LEU A 115 7.22 -21.11 18.20
N PRO A 116 8.23 -21.84 18.75
CA PRO A 116 9.51 -22.11 18.06
C PRO A 116 9.40 -23.06 16.84
N SER A 117 8.23 -23.67 16.64
CA SER A 117 7.94 -24.59 15.54
C SER A 117 6.91 -24.03 14.55
N LEU A 118 6.49 -22.77 14.71
CA LEU A 118 5.50 -22.15 13.84
C LEU A 118 6.02 -22.07 12.40
N ARG A 119 5.22 -22.59 11.46
CA ARG A 119 5.54 -22.66 10.03
C ARG A 119 4.54 -21.88 9.20
N LEU A 120 3.25 -21.98 9.53
CA LEU A 120 2.19 -21.26 8.85
C LEU A 120 1.55 -20.25 9.80
N LEU A 121 1.52 -18.99 9.37
CA LEU A 121 0.81 -17.92 10.02
C LEU A 121 -0.16 -17.26 9.04
N ASP A 122 -1.46 -17.39 9.32
CA ASP A 122 -2.51 -16.74 8.55
C ASP A 122 -3.11 -15.58 9.35
N LEU A 123 -2.82 -14.36 8.89
CA LEU A 123 -3.31 -13.09 9.40
C LEU A 123 -4.16 -12.36 8.36
N SER A 124 -4.68 -13.08 7.36
CA SER A 124 -5.50 -12.48 6.31
C SER A 124 -6.78 -11.82 6.85
N ASN A 125 -7.37 -10.91 6.08
CA ASN A 125 -8.64 -10.24 6.43
C ASN A 125 -8.60 -9.48 7.79
N ASN A 126 -7.45 -8.95 8.17
CA ASN A 126 -7.27 -8.14 9.39
C ASN A 126 -7.10 -6.64 9.06
N ARG A 127 -6.72 -5.82 10.04
CA ARG A 127 -6.55 -4.37 9.90
C ARG A 127 -5.24 -3.90 10.53
N ILE A 128 -4.17 -4.64 10.25
CA ILE A 128 -2.86 -4.45 10.85
C ILE A 128 -2.34 -3.07 10.45
N SER A 129 -2.16 -2.23 11.46
CA SER A 129 -1.59 -0.89 11.34
C SER A 129 -0.21 -0.80 11.99
N GLN A 130 0.09 -1.69 12.93
CA GLN A 130 1.38 -1.77 13.61
C GLN A 130 1.87 -3.21 13.62
N PHE A 131 3.06 -3.43 13.07
CA PHE A 131 3.72 -4.72 13.07
C PHE A 131 5.14 -4.52 13.58
N SER A 132 5.45 -5.03 14.77
CA SER A 132 6.81 -4.93 15.32
C SER A 132 7.79 -5.77 14.49
N VAL A 133 8.92 -5.19 14.09
CA VAL A 133 9.99 -5.90 13.37
C VAL A 133 10.53 -7.09 14.19
N GLU A 134 10.46 -6.98 15.52
CA GLU A 134 10.89 -7.99 16.50
C GLU A 134 9.76 -8.94 16.94
N ALA A 135 8.61 -8.97 16.23
CA ALA A 135 7.51 -9.87 16.56
C ALA A 135 7.92 -11.36 16.50
N PHE A 136 8.83 -11.69 15.57
CA PHE A 136 9.40 -13.02 15.42
C PHE A 136 10.79 -13.11 16.05
N PRO A 137 11.15 -14.26 16.64
CA PRO A 137 12.54 -14.54 17.03
C PRO A 137 13.43 -14.71 15.78
N GLU A 138 14.74 -14.47 15.92
CA GLU A 138 15.70 -14.55 14.81
C GLU A 138 15.76 -15.96 14.16
N ASP A 139 15.55 -17.01 14.94
CA ASP A 139 15.58 -18.42 14.52
C ASP A 139 14.21 -18.98 14.10
N ASN A 140 13.25 -18.10 13.79
CA ASN A 140 11.92 -18.51 13.37
C ASN A 140 11.93 -19.40 12.12
N LYS A 141 10.88 -20.22 11.99
CA LYS A 141 10.71 -21.22 10.92
C LYS A 141 9.50 -20.93 10.05
N ILE A 142 9.06 -19.66 10.00
CA ILE A 142 7.91 -19.27 9.21
C ILE A 142 8.23 -19.53 7.74
N ASP A 143 7.37 -20.33 7.13
CA ASP A 143 7.47 -20.83 5.77
C ASP A 143 6.34 -20.22 4.92
N ILE A 144 5.13 -20.17 5.49
CA ILE A 144 3.93 -19.64 4.84
C ILE A 144 3.40 -18.48 5.67
N LEU A 145 3.36 -17.29 5.06
CA LEU A 145 2.80 -16.09 5.66
C LEU A 145 1.69 -15.53 4.77
N ASN A 146 0.47 -15.53 5.30
CA ASN A 146 -0.68 -14.93 4.62
C ASN A 146 -1.06 -13.61 5.28
N LEU A 147 -0.86 -12.52 4.53
CA LEU A 147 -1.22 -11.14 4.88
C LEU A 147 -2.21 -10.58 3.85
N SER A 148 -2.99 -11.43 3.18
CA SER A 148 -3.98 -10.96 2.21
C SER A 148 -5.06 -10.12 2.89
N LYS A 149 -5.39 -8.96 2.32
CA LYS A 149 -6.41 -8.05 2.88
C LYS A 149 -6.22 -7.76 4.37
N SER A 150 -4.97 -7.55 4.81
CA SER A 150 -4.65 -7.36 6.22
C SER A 150 -4.05 -5.99 6.55
N LEU A 151 -3.56 -5.24 5.57
CA LEU A 151 -2.80 -4.01 5.80
C LEU A 151 -3.73 -2.78 5.88
N TYR A 152 -3.73 -2.07 7.01
CA TYR A 152 -4.52 -0.86 7.19
C TYR A 152 -3.68 0.38 6.89
N ASN A 153 -4.20 1.28 6.03
CA ASN A 153 -3.58 2.53 5.58
C ASN A 153 -2.31 2.36 4.72
N HIS A 154 -2.46 2.57 3.41
CA HIS A 154 -1.54 2.16 2.34
C HIS A 154 -0.18 2.88 2.33
N SER A 155 0.05 3.87 3.19
CA SER A 155 1.31 4.64 3.23
C SER A 155 2.44 3.94 4.00
N TYR A 156 2.19 2.80 4.64
CA TYR A 156 3.12 2.17 5.59
C TYR A 156 3.74 0.84 5.15
N ILE A 157 3.70 0.48 3.86
CA ILE A 157 4.42 -0.70 3.34
C ILE A 157 5.92 -0.69 3.71
N GLY A 158 6.50 0.49 3.99
CA GLY A 158 7.86 0.63 4.52
C GLY A 158 8.10 -0.12 5.84
N VAL A 159 7.12 -0.15 6.76
CA VAL A 159 7.25 -0.89 8.04
C VAL A 159 7.32 -2.40 7.78
N PHE A 160 6.55 -2.89 6.81
CA PHE A 160 6.60 -4.29 6.40
C PHE A 160 7.87 -4.62 5.63
N ALA A 161 8.45 -3.67 4.91
CA ALA A 161 9.74 -3.87 4.24
C ALA A 161 10.86 -4.17 5.25
N ASP A 162 10.88 -3.47 6.39
CA ASP A 162 11.85 -3.77 7.45
C ASP A 162 11.62 -5.16 8.06
N LEU A 163 10.36 -5.56 8.26
CA LEU A 163 10.02 -6.91 8.72
C LEU A 163 10.53 -8.00 7.77
N PHE A 164 10.26 -7.87 6.46
CA PHE A 164 10.71 -8.85 5.45
C PHE A 164 12.23 -8.89 5.33
N LYS A 165 12.89 -7.75 5.51
CA LYS A 165 14.33 -7.62 5.39
C LYS A 165 15.08 -8.32 6.52
N HIS A 166 14.54 -8.27 7.73
CA HIS A 166 15.26 -8.67 8.95
C HIS A 166 14.80 -9.99 9.55
N SER A 167 13.50 -10.29 9.52
CA SER A 167 12.93 -11.35 10.36
C SER A 167 12.41 -12.54 9.59
N LEU A 168 12.08 -12.42 8.29
CA LEU A 168 11.31 -13.43 7.55
C LEU A 168 12.10 -14.17 6.45
N THR A 169 13.40 -14.38 6.65
CA THR A 169 14.32 -14.94 5.63
C THR A 169 13.97 -16.36 5.15
N LYS A 170 13.14 -17.09 5.89
CA LYS A 170 12.72 -18.48 5.60
C LYS A 170 11.37 -18.62 4.90
N VAL A 171 10.67 -17.52 4.67
CA VAL A 171 9.36 -17.54 4.01
C VAL A 171 9.51 -18.01 2.57
N SER A 172 8.84 -19.12 2.22
CA SER A 172 8.75 -19.64 0.86
C SER A 172 7.46 -19.25 0.15
N HIS A 173 6.38 -18.99 0.90
CA HIS A 173 5.08 -18.55 0.37
C HIS A 173 4.63 -17.27 1.08
N LEU A 174 4.49 -16.20 0.30
CA LEU A 174 4.03 -14.90 0.78
C LEU A 174 2.80 -14.44 0.00
N ASP A 175 1.69 -14.27 0.71
CA ASP A 175 0.46 -13.70 0.16
C ASP A 175 0.26 -12.27 0.67
N LEU A 176 0.36 -11.30 -0.26
CA LEU A 176 0.13 -9.88 -0.06
C LEU A 176 -1.04 -9.37 -0.93
N SER A 177 -1.90 -10.27 -1.39
CA SER A 177 -3.03 -9.91 -2.23
C SER A 177 -4.04 -9.01 -1.52
N ASN A 178 -4.85 -8.27 -2.26
CA ASN A 178 -5.99 -7.52 -1.71
C ASN A 178 -5.61 -6.44 -0.67
N ASN A 179 -4.43 -5.83 -0.74
CA ASN A 179 -3.92 -4.85 0.23
C ASN A 179 -3.84 -3.41 -0.32
N ASP A 180 -4.47 -3.15 -1.46
CA ASP A 180 -4.49 -1.83 -2.11
C ASP A 180 -3.09 -1.21 -2.32
N LEU A 181 -2.06 -2.05 -2.47
CA LEU A 181 -0.68 -1.60 -2.61
C LEU A 181 -0.49 -0.85 -3.93
N VAL A 182 0.02 0.38 -3.86
CA VAL A 182 0.24 1.22 -5.06
C VAL A 182 1.66 1.08 -5.61
N LEU A 183 2.64 0.93 -4.70
CA LEU A 183 4.06 0.81 -5.01
C LEU A 183 4.71 -0.15 -4.03
N LEU A 184 5.74 -0.86 -4.50
CA LEU A 184 6.60 -1.69 -3.67
C LEU A 184 7.90 -0.93 -3.34
N PRO A 185 8.30 -0.84 -2.05
CA PRO A 185 9.59 -0.29 -1.65
C PRO A 185 10.77 -0.98 -2.34
N GLU A 186 11.87 -0.24 -2.44
CA GLU A 186 13.13 -0.77 -2.98
C GLU A 186 13.62 -1.95 -2.14
N GLY A 187 13.99 -3.03 -2.82
CA GLY A 187 14.52 -4.23 -2.19
C GLY A 187 13.61 -4.96 -1.19
N ILE A 188 12.29 -4.71 -1.18
CA ILE A 188 11.36 -5.28 -0.17
C ILE A 188 11.47 -6.82 -0.01
N PHE A 189 11.75 -7.54 -1.10
CA PHE A 189 11.86 -9.00 -1.08
C PHE A 189 13.31 -9.52 -1.15
N THR A 190 14.31 -8.65 -1.18
CA THR A 190 15.71 -9.05 -1.45
C THR A 190 16.31 -10.02 -0.42
N SER A 191 15.84 -9.97 0.82
CA SER A 191 16.26 -10.90 1.90
C SER A 191 15.52 -12.23 1.91
N LEU A 192 14.45 -12.38 1.11
CA LEU A 192 13.61 -13.57 1.08
C LEU A 192 14.18 -14.62 0.11
N SER A 193 15.35 -15.17 0.44
CA SER A 193 16.08 -16.08 -0.47
C SER A 193 15.32 -17.37 -0.80
N ASP A 194 14.48 -17.82 0.13
CA ASP A 194 13.75 -19.08 0.02
C ASP A 194 12.36 -18.88 -0.62
N LEU A 195 12.02 -17.65 -1.04
CA LEU A 195 10.72 -17.30 -1.61
C LEU A 195 10.48 -17.96 -2.98
N THR A 196 9.42 -18.76 -3.05
CA THR A 196 9.01 -19.49 -4.25
C THR A 196 7.64 -19.05 -4.77
N VAL A 197 6.73 -18.64 -3.89
CA VAL A 197 5.39 -18.20 -4.27
C VAL A 197 5.15 -16.81 -3.73
N LEU A 198 4.87 -15.88 -4.63
CA LEU A 198 4.54 -14.50 -4.31
C LEU A 198 3.20 -14.12 -4.95
N ASP A 199 2.22 -13.82 -4.10
CA ASP A 199 0.91 -13.37 -4.52
C ASP A 199 0.73 -11.88 -4.23
N LEU A 200 0.58 -11.10 -5.31
CA LEU A 200 0.34 -9.66 -5.29
C LEU A 200 -0.98 -9.32 -6.00
N ARG A 201 -1.88 -10.29 -6.20
CA ARG A 201 -3.11 -10.06 -6.96
C ARG A 201 -4.03 -9.05 -6.27
N ASN A 202 -4.89 -8.40 -7.06
CA ASN A 202 -5.89 -7.45 -6.57
C ASN A 202 -5.28 -6.36 -5.67
N ASN A 203 -4.22 -5.74 -6.16
CA ASN A 203 -3.61 -4.55 -5.56
C ASN A 203 -3.76 -3.38 -6.55
N SER A 204 -3.10 -2.25 -6.28
CA SER A 204 -3.12 -1.06 -7.14
C SER A 204 -1.74 -0.76 -7.75
N LEU A 205 -0.92 -1.80 -7.97
CA LEU A 205 0.47 -1.61 -8.39
C LEU A 205 0.53 -0.99 -9.78
N VAL A 206 1.17 0.17 -9.90
CA VAL A 206 1.26 0.92 -11.16
C VAL A 206 2.53 0.55 -11.95
N THR A 207 3.59 0.16 -11.25
CA THR A 207 4.87 -0.21 -11.84
C THR A 207 5.57 -1.25 -10.97
N ILE A 208 6.42 -2.06 -11.59
CA ILE A 208 7.33 -2.98 -10.92
C ILE A 208 8.75 -2.49 -11.17
N ARG A 209 9.51 -2.29 -10.09
CA ARG A 209 10.89 -1.85 -10.20
C ARG A 209 11.79 -3.00 -10.64
N ASN A 210 12.91 -2.65 -11.27
CA ASN A 210 13.87 -3.61 -11.82
C ASN A 210 14.50 -4.51 -10.73
N ASP A 211 14.61 -4.02 -9.51
CA ASP A 211 15.23 -4.70 -8.37
C ASP A 211 14.25 -5.55 -7.56
N THR A 212 12.94 -5.43 -7.79
CA THR A 212 11.90 -6.07 -6.96
C THR A 212 12.04 -7.59 -6.88
N PHE A 213 12.44 -8.24 -7.97
CA PHE A 213 12.59 -9.70 -8.04
C PHE A 213 14.05 -10.18 -8.12
N TRP A 214 14.98 -9.30 -7.73
CA TRP A 214 16.40 -9.62 -7.78
C TRP A 214 16.76 -10.77 -6.82
N ASN A 215 17.59 -11.72 -7.27
CA ASN A 215 18.00 -12.91 -6.51
C ASN A 215 16.88 -13.84 -5.99
N LEU A 216 15.64 -13.69 -6.46
CA LEU A 216 14.56 -14.61 -6.10
C LEU A 216 14.53 -15.83 -7.03
N ALA A 217 14.21 -16.99 -6.46
CA ALA A 217 14.00 -18.26 -7.15
C ALA A 217 12.50 -18.60 -7.20
N LEU A 218 11.69 -17.65 -7.68
CA LEU A 218 10.24 -17.78 -7.75
C LEU A 218 9.82 -18.91 -8.70
N GLN A 219 8.82 -19.67 -8.28
CA GLN A 219 8.08 -20.63 -9.10
C GLN A 219 6.72 -20.07 -9.53
N MET A 220 6.10 -19.23 -8.69
CA MET A 220 4.81 -18.60 -8.98
C MET A 220 4.83 -17.13 -8.59
N LEU A 221 4.42 -16.27 -9.53
CA LEU A 221 4.21 -14.85 -9.34
C LEU A 221 2.83 -14.46 -9.86
N ASP A 222 1.95 -14.01 -8.96
CA ASP A 222 0.63 -13.52 -9.34
C ASP A 222 0.57 -11.99 -9.25
N LEU A 223 0.42 -11.33 -10.40
CA LEU A 223 0.27 -9.88 -10.52
C LEU A 223 -1.09 -9.49 -11.09
N ARG A 224 -2.07 -10.41 -11.07
CA ARG A 224 -3.40 -10.14 -11.63
C ARG A 224 -4.10 -8.99 -10.93
N ASP A 225 -5.03 -8.37 -11.66
CA ASP A 225 -5.92 -7.33 -11.11
C ASP A 225 -5.14 -6.21 -10.42
N ASN A 226 -4.11 -5.70 -11.08
CA ASN A 226 -3.32 -4.54 -10.65
C ASN A 226 -3.52 -3.37 -11.63
N ALA A 227 -2.74 -2.30 -11.47
CA ALA A 227 -2.79 -1.10 -12.31
C ALA A 227 -1.61 -1.00 -13.29
N LEU A 228 -0.98 -2.13 -13.64
CA LEU A 228 0.19 -2.17 -14.52
C LEU A 228 -0.20 -1.81 -15.94
N LYS A 229 0.56 -0.87 -16.53
CA LYS A 229 0.36 -0.42 -17.91
C LYS A 229 1.36 -1.03 -18.88
N VAL A 230 2.56 -1.32 -18.40
CA VAL A 230 3.68 -1.88 -19.16
C VAL A 230 4.66 -2.53 -18.18
N LEU A 231 5.36 -3.57 -18.62
CA LEU A 231 6.53 -4.11 -17.94
C LEU A 231 7.78 -3.71 -18.72
N HIS A 232 8.73 -3.06 -18.05
CA HIS A 232 9.96 -2.61 -18.69
C HIS A 232 10.89 -3.78 -19.03
N ASN A 233 11.72 -3.62 -20.07
CA ASN A 233 12.59 -4.69 -20.60
C ASN A 233 13.45 -5.36 -19.51
N VAL A 234 14.01 -4.61 -18.56
CA VAL A 234 14.82 -5.18 -17.47
C VAL A 234 14.02 -6.16 -16.61
N THR A 235 12.76 -5.84 -16.32
CA THR A 235 11.86 -6.72 -15.58
C THR A 235 11.53 -7.96 -16.41
N LEU A 236 11.28 -7.81 -17.71
CA LEU A 236 11.00 -8.92 -18.63
C LEU A 236 12.18 -9.89 -18.74
N GLU A 237 13.40 -9.38 -18.90
CA GLU A 237 14.63 -10.17 -18.92
C GLU A 237 14.81 -10.95 -17.61
N LYS A 238 14.55 -10.31 -16.47
CA LYS A 238 14.64 -10.96 -15.17
C LYS A 238 13.60 -12.07 -15.02
N LEU A 239 12.34 -11.84 -15.37
CA LEU A 239 11.30 -12.86 -15.32
C LEU A 239 11.61 -14.05 -16.24
N SER A 240 12.19 -13.78 -17.42
CA SER A 240 12.62 -14.83 -18.36
C SER A 240 13.81 -15.66 -17.86
N SER A 241 14.64 -15.07 -17.00
CA SER A 241 15.83 -15.74 -16.47
C SER A 241 15.53 -16.79 -15.39
N ILE A 242 14.34 -16.73 -14.78
CA ILE A 242 13.96 -17.63 -13.68
C ILE A 242 13.38 -18.92 -14.26
N PRO A 243 13.97 -20.09 -13.98
CA PRO A 243 13.51 -21.36 -14.53
C PRO A 243 12.16 -21.77 -13.93
N ASP A 244 11.31 -22.38 -14.76
CA ASP A 244 9.98 -22.91 -14.39
C ASP A 244 9.01 -21.89 -13.75
N LEU A 245 9.32 -20.59 -13.85
CA LEU A 245 8.48 -19.53 -13.33
C LEU A 245 7.14 -19.49 -14.07
N GLN A 246 6.06 -19.42 -13.30
CA GLN A 246 4.70 -19.14 -13.77
C GLN A 246 4.29 -17.75 -13.35
N VAL A 247 3.97 -16.90 -14.32
CA VAL A 247 3.49 -15.53 -14.08
C VAL A 247 2.04 -15.39 -14.53
N SER A 248 1.22 -14.72 -13.71
CA SER A 248 -0.15 -14.34 -14.08
C SER A 248 -0.28 -12.80 -14.14
N LEU A 249 -0.87 -12.28 -15.21
CA LEU A 249 -0.87 -10.86 -15.58
C LEU A 249 -2.26 -10.30 -15.97
N ALA A 250 -3.30 -11.13 -16.04
CA ALA A 250 -4.65 -10.73 -16.42
C ALA A 250 -5.22 -9.65 -15.49
N GLY A 251 -6.21 -8.89 -15.98
CA GLY A 251 -6.86 -7.83 -15.19
C GLY A 251 -6.05 -6.54 -15.05
N ASN A 252 -4.88 -6.42 -15.69
CA ASN A 252 -4.10 -5.18 -15.71
C ASN A 252 -4.48 -4.27 -16.89
N PRO A 253 -4.46 -2.93 -16.70
CA PRO A 253 -4.81 -1.96 -17.74
C PRO A 253 -3.66 -1.70 -18.73
N TRP A 254 -3.29 -2.72 -19.50
CA TRP A 254 -2.20 -2.66 -20.48
C TRP A 254 -2.38 -1.51 -21.48
N ARG A 255 -1.34 -0.68 -21.62
CA ARG A 255 -1.31 0.45 -22.55
C ARG A 255 -0.61 0.03 -23.83
N CYS A 256 -1.39 -0.17 -24.88
CA CYS A 256 -0.94 -0.64 -26.17
C CYS A 256 -0.49 0.52 -27.07
N ASP A 257 0.59 1.17 -26.67
CA ASP A 257 1.35 2.12 -27.50
C ASP A 257 2.74 1.54 -27.84
N CYS A 258 3.64 2.31 -28.43
CA CYS A 258 4.99 1.80 -28.77
C CYS A 258 5.76 1.23 -27.59
N ASN A 259 5.46 1.62 -26.34
CA ASN A 259 6.24 1.17 -25.18
C ASN A 259 5.92 -0.28 -24.81
N ILE A 260 4.82 -0.87 -25.32
CA ILE A 260 4.47 -2.27 -25.06
C ILE A 260 5.20 -3.26 -25.98
N GLU A 261 5.93 -2.76 -26.99
CA GLU A 261 6.54 -3.58 -28.04
C GLU A 261 7.41 -4.72 -27.48
N ASP A 262 8.31 -4.41 -26.54
CA ASP A 262 9.17 -5.42 -25.89
C ASP A 262 8.35 -6.50 -25.17
N MET A 263 7.25 -6.12 -24.55
CA MET A 263 6.35 -7.05 -23.86
C MET A 263 5.63 -7.98 -24.85
N LEU A 264 5.25 -7.49 -26.04
CA LEU A 264 4.64 -8.34 -27.07
C LEU A 264 5.63 -9.39 -27.58
N ILE A 265 6.85 -8.96 -27.91
CA ILE A 265 7.93 -9.86 -28.33
C ILE A 265 8.22 -10.90 -27.25
N TRP A 266 8.22 -10.48 -25.98
CA TRP A 266 8.43 -11.35 -24.85
C TRP A 266 7.32 -12.41 -24.70
N LEU A 267 6.04 -12.02 -24.80
CA LEU A 267 4.87 -12.91 -24.71
C LEU A 267 4.80 -13.96 -25.83
N GLU A 268 5.27 -13.60 -27.03
CA GLU A 268 5.35 -14.54 -28.17
C GLU A 268 6.43 -15.60 -27.96
N ARG A 269 7.60 -15.17 -27.47
CA ARG A 269 8.79 -16.03 -27.33
C ARG A 269 8.74 -16.93 -26.11
N HIS A 270 8.11 -16.50 -25.01
CA HIS A 270 8.15 -17.20 -23.73
C HIS A 270 6.75 -17.67 -23.31
N GLN A 271 6.68 -18.90 -22.76
CA GLN A 271 5.45 -19.46 -22.17
C GLN A 271 5.39 -19.29 -20.64
N VAL A 272 6.20 -18.37 -20.09
CA VAL A 272 6.25 -18.04 -18.66
C VAL A 272 4.92 -17.47 -18.15
N VAL A 273 4.18 -16.77 -19.02
CA VAL A 273 2.87 -16.19 -18.66
C VAL A 273 1.75 -17.19 -18.92
N VAL A 274 1.13 -17.65 -17.84
CA VAL A 274 0.09 -18.69 -17.87
C VAL A 274 -1.19 -18.19 -18.54
N ASP A 275 -1.55 -16.93 -18.29
CA ASP A 275 -2.78 -16.29 -18.76
C ASP A 275 -2.58 -15.37 -19.98
N ARG A 276 -1.52 -15.60 -20.77
CA ARG A 276 -1.13 -14.76 -21.92
C ARG A 276 -2.23 -14.53 -22.96
N LEU A 277 -3.15 -15.50 -23.12
CA LEU A 277 -4.27 -15.41 -24.07
C LEU A 277 -5.40 -14.50 -23.57
N ASN A 278 -5.43 -14.19 -22.27
CA ASN A 278 -6.45 -13.36 -21.64
C ASN A 278 -6.00 -11.90 -21.48
N LEU A 279 -4.82 -11.54 -21.98
CA LEU A 279 -4.30 -10.18 -21.88
C LEU A 279 -4.89 -9.33 -23.01
N THR A 280 -5.57 -8.24 -22.63
CA THR A 280 -6.17 -7.29 -23.57
C THR A 280 -5.73 -5.86 -23.28
N CYS A 281 -5.68 -5.03 -24.31
CA CYS A 281 -5.41 -3.61 -24.19
C CYS A 281 -6.53 -2.88 -23.44
N ALA A 282 -6.16 -2.02 -22.49
CA ALA A 282 -7.10 -1.08 -21.88
C ALA A 282 -7.14 0.28 -22.59
N GLY A 283 -6.03 0.65 -23.25
CA GLY A 283 -5.93 1.87 -24.05
C GLY A 283 -4.81 1.76 -25.09
N PRO A 284 -4.76 2.67 -26.08
CA PRO A 284 -5.66 3.80 -26.31
C PRO A 284 -7.07 3.35 -26.77
N ALA A 285 -8.02 4.28 -26.88
CA ALA A 285 -9.45 3.96 -27.04
C ALA A 285 -9.75 3.11 -28.29
N GLU A 286 -8.95 3.28 -29.34
CA GLU A 286 -9.03 2.57 -30.62
C GLU A 286 -8.64 1.10 -30.49
N LEU A 287 -7.75 0.77 -29.57
CA LEU A 287 -7.22 -0.58 -29.34
C LEU A 287 -7.84 -1.24 -28.12
N LYS A 288 -8.82 -0.62 -27.46
CA LYS A 288 -9.43 -1.15 -26.24
C LYS A 288 -10.05 -2.54 -26.48
N ASN A 289 -9.79 -3.46 -25.56
CA ASN A 289 -10.21 -4.87 -25.57
C ASN A 289 -9.58 -5.73 -26.69
N VAL A 290 -8.62 -5.21 -27.45
CA VAL A 290 -7.86 -6.03 -28.42
C VAL A 290 -6.90 -6.95 -27.65
N PRO A 291 -6.85 -8.26 -27.94
CA PRO A 291 -5.87 -9.17 -27.34
C PRO A 291 -4.43 -8.77 -27.69
N LEU A 292 -3.52 -8.80 -26.71
CA LEU A 292 -2.13 -8.36 -26.90
C LEU A 292 -1.42 -9.14 -28.01
N LEU A 293 -1.61 -10.46 -28.05
CA LEU A 293 -0.99 -11.35 -29.04
C LEU A 293 -1.54 -11.19 -30.47
N HIS A 294 -2.57 -10.35 -30.68
CA HIS A 294 -3.12 -10.06 -32.01
C HIS A 294 -2.68 -8.69 -32.54
N LEU A 295 -1.89 -7.93 -31.78
CA LEU A 295 -1.43 -6.61 -32.19
C LEU A 295 -0.29 -6.72 -33.20
N GLU A 296 -0.35 -5.89 -34.23
CA GLU A 296 0.78 -5.68 -35.14
C GLU A 296 1.56 -4.42 -34.75
N GLN A 297 2.89 -4.43 -34.92
CA GLN A 297 3.76 -3.29 -34.61
C GLN A 297 3.33 -1.99 -35.29
N SER A 298 2.76 -2.06 -36.50
CA SER A 298 2.25 -0.90 -37.25
C SER A 298 1.07 -0.19 -36.58
N GLN A 299 0.37 -0.85 -35.65
CA GLN A 299 -0.76 -0.28 -34.90
C GLN A 299 -0.29 0.46 -33.64
N LEU A 300 0.95 0.25 -33.20
CA LEU A 300 1.51 0.84 -31.99
C LEU A 300 2.07 2.24 -32.29
N SER A 301 1.31 3.28 -31.98
CA SER A 301 1.77 4.67 -32.13
C SER A 301 2.21 5.26 -30.79
N CYS A 302 3.46 5.73 -30.72
CA CYS A 302 3.85 6.74 -29.73
C CYS A 302 4.09 8.06 -30.44
N TRP A 303 3.39 9.10 -29.99
CA TRP A 303 3.66 10.44 -30.47
C TRP A 303 4.96 10.95 -29.85
N SER A 304 6.08 10.84 -30.57
CA SER A 304 7.32 11.53 -30.23
C SER A 304 7.30 12.99 -30.70
N ASN A 305 6.33 13.80 -30.28
CA ASN A 305 6.51 15.25 -30.28
C ASN A 305 5.94 15.84 -28.99
N ALA A 306 6.84 16.18 -28.07
CA ALA A 306 6.59 17.22 -27.07
C ALA A 306 6.16 18.57 -27.70
N GLY A 307 6.26 18.73 -29.03
CA GLY A 307 5.77 19.90 -29.77
C GLY A 307 4.25 20.03 -29.90
N ASP A 308 3.49 18.93 -30.00
CA ASP A 308 2.03 19.03 -30.24
C ASP A 308 1.20 19.08 -28.96
N ALA A 309 1.71 18.49 -27.87
CA ALA A 309 1.17 18.74 -26.54
C ALA A 309 1.45 20.18 -26.08
N LEU A 310 2.61 20.74 -26.42
CA LEU A 310 2.92 22.14 -26.19
C LEU A 310 2.00 23.05 -27.03
N ASN A 311 1.77 22.74 -28.31
CA ASN A 311 0.85 23.52 -29.15
C ASN A 311 -0.61 23.47 -28.64
N ARG A 312 -1.11 22.31 -28.18
CA ARG A 312 -2.45 22.21 -27.57
C ARG A 312 -2.54 22.81 -26.16
N ALA A 313 -1.45 22.84 -25.40
CA ALA A 313 -1.39 23.46 -24.07
C ALA A 313 -1.18 24.99 -24.13
N LEU A 314 -0.63 25.51 -25.23
CA LEU A 314 -0.44 26.95 -25.46
C LEU A 314 -1.69 27.65 -25.99
N GLU A 315 -2.59 26.96 -26.70
CA GLU A 315 -3.86 27.54 -27.16
C GLU A 315 -4.71 28.14 -26.01
N PRO A 316 -4.92 27.47 -24.86
CA PRO A 316 -5.63 28.10 -23.74
C PRO A 316 -4.84 29.23 -23.06
N SER A 317 -3.51 29.27 -23.16
CA SER A 317 -2.68 30.32 -22.54
C SER A 317 -2.71 31.64 -23.33
N TYR A 318 -2.68 31.59 -24.67
CA TYR A 318 -2.78 32.79 -25.51
C TYR A 318 -4.18 33.39 -25.53
N VAL A 319 -5.22 32.55 -25.49
CA VAL A 319 -6.61 33.04 -25.36
C VAL A 319 -6.81 33.75 -24.02
N PHE A 320 -6.29 33.18 -22.92
CA PHE A 320 -6.33 33.81 -21.61
C PHE A 320 -5.54 35.13 -21.57
N LEU A 321 -4.32 35.14 -22.13
CA LEU A 321 -3.52 36.36 -22.28
C LEU A 321 -4.25 37.44 -23.10
N GLY A 322 -4.91 37.05 -24.19
CA GLY A 322 -5.74 37.93 -25.01
C GLY A 322 -6.92 38.53 -24.24
N MET A 323 -7.62 37.73 -23.43
CA MET A 323 -8.70 38.22 -22.57
C MET A 323 -8.19 39.21 -21.51
N VAL A 324 -7.04 38.93 -20.89
CA VAL A 324 -6.43 39.81 -19.89
C VAL A 324 -6.00 41.14 -20.51
N LEU A 325 -5.35 41.11 -21.68
CA LEU A 325 -4.95 42.32 -22.41
C LEU A 325 -6.18 43.14 -22.86
N ALA A 326 -7.24 42.48 -23.31
CA ALA A 326 -8.49 43.15 -23.66
C ALA A 326 -9.14 43.81 -22.44
N LEU A 327 -9.17 43.13 -21.29
CA LEU A 327 -9.69 43.69 -20.04
C LEU A 327 -8.88 44.92 -19.59
N ILE A 328 -7.55 44.85 -19.63
CA ILE A 328 -6.67 45.98 -19.32
C ILE A 328 -6.95 47.16 -20.26
N GLY A 329 -7.11 46.89 -21.56
CA GLY A 329 -7.46 47.91 -22.55
C GLY A 329 -8.80 48.58 -22.26
N VAL A 330 -9.83 47.82 -21.89
CA VAL A 330 -11.15 48.36 -21.52
C VAL A 330 -11.06 49.22 -20.25
N ILE A 331 -10.33 48.76 -19.22
CA ILE A 331 -10.13 49.52 -17.99
C ILE A 331 -9.39 50.83 -18.29
N PHE A 332 -8.34 50.78 -19.10
CA PHE A 332 -7.57 51.97 -19.48
C PHE A 332 -8.45 52.99 -20.24
N LEU A 333 -9.24 52.53 -21.20
CA LEU A 333 -10.20 53.39 -21.93
C LEU A 333 -11.27 53.98 -20.99
N LEU A 334 -11.76 53.20 -20.01
CA LEU A 334 -12.69 53.68 -19.01
C LEU A 334 -12.06 54.77 -18.14
N VAL A 335 -10.82 54.60 -17.68
CA VAL A 335 -10.08 55.60 -16.91
C VAL A 335 -9.89 56.90 -17.71
N LEU A 336 -9.52 56.80 -18.99
CA LEU A 336 -9.43 57.96 -19.88
C LEU A 336 -10.78 58.63 -20.09
N TYR A 337 -11.85 57.85 -20.24
CA TYR A 337 -13.21 58.35 -20.40
C TYR A 337 -13.70 59.12 -19.17
N LEU A 338 -13.52 58.55 -17.97
CA LEU A 338 -13.88 59.17 -16.70
C LEU A 338 -13.08 60.47 -16.47
N ASN A 339 -11.79 60.47 -16.84
CA ASN A 339 -10.92 61.63 -16.69
C ASN A 339 -10.92 62.60 -17.89
N ARG A 340 -11.76 62.38 -18.91
CA ARG A 340 -11.72 63.15 -20.18
C ARG A 340 -11.82 64.66 -19.98
N LYS A 341 -12.61 65.12 -19.00
CA LYS A 341 -12.78 66.55 -18.71
C LYS A 341 -11.53 67.12 -18.03
N GLY A 342 -10.92 66.38 -17.11
CA GLY A 342 -9.68 66.75 -16.44
C GLY A 342 -8.50 66.80 -17.42
N ILE A 343 -8.37 65.80 -18.28
CA ILE A 343 -7.33 65.73 -19.32
C ILE A 343 -7.47 66.89 -20.30
N LYS A 344 -8.68 67.20 -20.78
CA LYS A 344 -8.91 68.37 -21.65
C LYS A 344 -8.49 69.66 -20.96
N ARG A 345 -8.87 69.86 -19.69
CA ARG A 345 -8.51 71.06 -18.93
C ARG A 345 -6.99 71.18 -18.75
N TRP A 346 -6.33 70.10 -18.42
CA TRP A 346 -4.86 70.04 -18.30
C TRP A 346 -4.17 70.37 -19.63
N MET A 347 -4.67 69.82 -20.75
CA MET A 347 -4.12 70.07 -22.09
C MET A 347 -4.26 71.54 -22.51
N TYR A 348 -5.40 72.18 -22.20
CA TYR A 348 -5.57 73.62 -22.44
C TYR A 348 -4.61 74.45 -21.59
N ASN A 349 -4.51 74.16 -20.29
CA ASN A 349 -3.60 74.87 -19.40
C ASN A 349 -2.12 74.77 -19.85
N ILE A 350 -1.68 73.60 -20.32
CA ILE A 350 -0.32 73.42 -20.85
C ILE A 350 -0.12 74.21 -22.14
N ARG A 351 -1.07 74.13 -23.07
CA ARG A 351 -0.99 74.88 -24.32
C ARG A 351 -0.88 76.37 -24.05
N ASP A 352 -1.68 76.87 -23.11
CA ASP A 352 -1.71 78.29 -22.77
C ASP A 352 -0.40 78.68 -22.06
N ALA A 353 0.13 77.85 -21.16
CA ALA A 353 1.46 78.06 -20.54
C ALA A 353 2.61 78.06 -21.57
N CYS A 354 2.59 77.15 -22.55
CA CYS A 354 3.57 77.14 -23.65
C CYS A 354 3.44 78.38 -24.55
N ARG A 355 2.21 78.83 -24.80
CA ARG A 355 1.94 80.03 -25.59
C ARG A 355 2.49 81.27 -24.90
N ASP A 356 2.21 81.44 -23.62
CA ASP A 356 2.73 82.55 -22.81
C ASP A 356 4.28 82.56 -22.80
N HIS A 357 4.88 81.38 -22.71
CA HIS A 357 6.33 81.25 -22.75
C HIS A 357 6.92 81.65 -24.11
N MET A 358 6.32 81.21 -25.21
CA MET A 358 6.73 81.58 -26.57
C MET A 358 6.53 83.06 -26.87
N GLU A 359 5.41 83.65 -26.45
CA GLU A 359 5.17 85.09 -26.58
C GLU A 359 6.22 85.89 -25.77
N GLY A 360 6.58 85.42 -24.56
CA GLY A 360 7.67 85.99 -23.78
C GLY A 360 9.04 85.95 -24.49
N TYR A 361 9.36 84.85 -25.19
CA TYR A 361 10.55 84.78 -26.03
C TYR A 361 10.49 85.75 -27.21
N HIS A 362 9.33 85.87 -27.86
CA HIS A 362 9.13 86.77 -28.99
C HIS A 362 9.33 88.24 -28.58
N TYR A 363 8.75 88.67 -27.46
CA TYR A 363 8.95 90.02 -26.93
C TYR A 363 10.41 90.31 -26.57
N ARG A 364 11.11 89.35 -25.93
CA ARG A 364 12.54 89.52 -25.62
C ARG A 364 13.41 89.58 -26.87
N TYR A 365 13.06 88.81 -27.90
CA TYR A 365 13.74 88.85 -29.19
C TYR A 365 13.56 90.21 -29.85
N GLU A 366 12.32 90.70 -29.97
CA GLU A 366 12.02 92.02 -30.55
C GLU A 366 12.79 93.15 -29.87
N ILE A 367 12.82 93.20 -28.53
CA ILE A 367 13.58 94.20 -27.76
C ILE A 367 15.09 94.10 -28.05
N SER A 368 15.62 92.88 -28.14
CA SER A 368 17.05 92.63 -28.37
C SER A 368 17.47 92.93 -29.81
N THR A 369 16.52 92.90 -30.75
CA THR A 369 16.74 93.19 -32.17
C THR A 369 16.35 94.62 -32.58
N ASP A 370 15.83 95.47 -31.67
CA ASP A 370 15.52 96.87 -31.98
C ASP A 370 16.83 97.67 -32.17
N PRO A 371 17.13 98.14 -33.40
CA PRO A 371 18.35 98.89 -33.69
C PRO A 371 18.43 100.25 -32.97
N ARG A 372 17.32 100.74 -32.39
CA ARG A 372 17.34 101.97 -31.57
C ARG A 372 18.01 101.78 -30.20
N LEU A 373 17.92 100.58 -29.61
CA LEU A 373 18.58 100.23 -28.34
C LEU A 373 20.06 99.89 -28.53
N ALA A 374 20.45 99.35 -29.69
CA ALA A 374 21.86 99.14 -30.06
C ALA A 374 22.64 100.47 -30.20
N ASN A 375 21.98 101.57 -30.55
CA ASN A 375 22.58 102.90 -30.64
C ASN A 375 22.64 103.66 -29.30
N LEU A 376 21.99 103.16 -28.24
CA LEU A 376 22.11 103.73 -26.89
C LEU A 376 23.36 103.22 -26.17
N SER A 377 23.84 102.00 -26.46
CA SER A 377 25.09 101.47 -25.89
C SER A 377 26.36 101.96 -26.59
N LEU A 378 26.25 102.60 -27.76
CA LEU A 378 27.38 103.19 -28.50
C LEU A 378 27.65 104.65 -28.15
N ASN A 379 26.73 105.32 -27.45
CA ASN A 379 26.85 106.74 -27.06
C ASN A 379 26.99 106.95 -25.54
N SER A 380 27.19 105.88 -24.75
CA SER A 380 27.38 105.96 -23.30
C SER A 380 28.84 105.80 -22.83
N ASP A 381 29.79 105.64 -23.76
CA ASP A 381 31.24 105.63 -23.49
C ASP A 381 31.95 106.73 -24.30
N VAL A 382 31.68 108.01 -23.99
CA VAL A 382 32.60 109.15 -24.17
C VAL A 382 32.34 110.18 -23.08
#